data_AF-A0A537ZYS3-F1
#
_entry.id   AF-A0A537ZYS3-F1
#
_cell.length_a   1.000
_cell.length_b   1.000
_cell.length_c   1.000
_cell.angle_alpha   90.00
_cell.angle_beta   90.00
_cell.angle_gamma   90.00
#
_symmetry.space_group_name_H-M   'P 1'
#
loop_
_entity.id
_entity.type
_entity.pdbx_description
1 polymer ?
#
loop_
_entity_poly.entity_id
_entity_poly.type
_entity_poly.pdbx_seq_one_letter_code
_entity_poly.pdbx_strand_id
1 'polypeptide(L)'
;MKFARPEFLQWYGLLGAGLAWTVQLVLGFGVSYADCNTVGRQWGIDLVTWEIVLMVVGGLFAVVAEIAAVSVFLSTRGDEYDDPPPDGRRHFFSFAAMLGNILFITAILLSGIAAIVNSTCRPV
;
A
#
# COMPACT_ATOMS: atom_id res chain seq x y z
N MET A 1 20.04 -12.58 6.37
CA MET A 1 18.91 -12.87 5.47
C MET A 1 19.41 -12.74 4.03
N LYS A 2 19.61 -13.86 3.31
CA LYS A 2 20.17 -13.90 1.93
C LYS A 2 19.06 -14.03 0.85
N PHE A 3 17.89 -13.42 1.04
CA PHE A 3 16.70 -13.84 0.28
C PHE A 3 16.21 -12.91 -0.83
N ALA A 4 16.75 -11.70 -1.00
CA ALA A 4 16.32 -10.83 -2.11
C ALA A 4 17.51 -10.11 -2.74
N ARG A 5 17.49 -10.03 -4.08
CA ARG A 5 18.43 -9.18 -4.82
C ARG A 5 18.18 -7.73 -4.39
N PRO A 6 19.21 -6.91 -4.17
CA PRO A 6 19.05 -5.52 -3.72
C PRO A 6 18.18 -4.69 -4.68
N GLU A 7 18.26 -5.01 -5.98
CA GLU A 7 17.39 -4.45 -7.01
C GLU A 7 15.90 -4.75 -6.76
N PHE A 8 15.55 -5.97 -6.36
CA PHE A 8 14.16 -6.34 -6.10
C PHE A 8 13.60 -5.64 -4.87
N LEU A 9 14.41 -5.51 -3.80
CA LEU A 9 14.02 -4.75 -2.60
C LEU A 9 13.78 -3.28 -2.90
N GLN A 10 14.59 -2.68 -3.78
CA GLN A 10 14.42 -1.30 -4.20
C GLN A 10 13.11 -1.10 -4.99
N TRP A 11 12.84 -1.96 -5.98
CA TRP A 11 11.60 -1.89 -6.77
C TRP A 11 10.35 -2.13 -5.92
N TYR A 12 10.41 -3.11 -5.03
CA TYR A 12 9.31 -3.38 -4.12
C TYR A 12 9.10 -2.25 -3.11
N GLY A 13 10.17 -1.68 -2.55
CA GLY A 13 10.08 -0.52 -1.67
C GLY A 13 9.50 0.71 -2.37
N LEU A 14 9.78 0.90 -3.66
CA LEU A 14 9.29 2.03 -4.46
C LEU A 14 7.80 1.89 -4.86
N LEU A 15 7.37 0.69 -5.25
CA LEU A 15 6.04 0.48 -5.85
C LEU A 15 5.06 -0.26 -4.95
N GLY A 16 5.53 -0.96 -3.92
CA GLY A 16 4.74 -1.90 -3.14
C GLY A 16 3.54 -1.26 -2.45
N ALA A 17 3.73 -0.16 -1.73
CA ALA A 17 2.63 0.52 -1.04
C ALA A 17 1.64 1.17 -2.02
N GLY A 18 2.12 1.76 -3.12
CA GLY A 18 1.27 2.36 -4.14
C GLY A 18 0.39 1.33 -4.87
N LEU A 19 0.95 0.16 -5.20
CA LEU A 19 0.19 -0.94 -5.77
C LEU A 19 -0.82 -1.52 -4.78
N ALA A 20 -0.43 -1.71 -3.52
CA ALA A 20 -1.32 -2.18 -2.46
C ALA A 20 -2.52 -1.23 -2.28
N TRP A 21 -2.26 0.08 -2.21
CA TRP A 21 -3.30 1.10 -2.14
C TRP A 21 -4.21 1.07 -3.37
N THR A 22 -3.66 0.93 -4.57
CA THR A 22 -4.44 0.88 -5.82
C THR A 22 -5.39 -0.33 -5.82
N VAL A 23 -4.90 -1.50 -5.42
CA VAL A 23 -5.72 -2.71 -5.32
C VAL A 23 -6.81 -2.53 -4.28
N GLN A 24 -6.49 -2.01 -3.09
CA GLN A 24 -7.49 -1.71 -2.07
C GLN A 24 -8.56 -0.75 -2.59
N LEU A 25 -8.16 0.32 -3.29
CA LEU A 25 -9.09 1.33 -3.81
C LEU A 25 -10.07 0.74 -4.83
N VAL A 26 -9.56 -0.04 -5.80
CA VAL A 26 -10.38 -0.64 -6.85
C VAL A 26 -11.32 -1.70 -6.28
N LEU A 27 -10.81 -2.57 -5.40
CA LEU A 27 -11.61 -3.62 -4.79
C LEU A 27 -12.64 -3.05 -3.80
N GLY A 28 -12.26 -2.09 -2.95
CA GLY A 28 -13.19 -1.44 -2.02
C GLY A 28 -14.33 -0.71 -2.75
N PHE A 29 -14.02 -0.02 -3.85
CA PHE A 29 -15.06 0.55 -4.72
C PHE A 29 -15.99 -0.53 -5.30
N GLY A 30 -15.44 -1.65 -5.78
CA GLY A 30 -16.22 -2.76 -6.33
C GLY A 30 -17.15 -3.41 -5.31
N VAL A 31 -16.66 -3.63 -4.08
CA VAL A 31 -17.46 -4.18 -2.96
C VAL A 31 -18.55 -3.21 -2.55
N SER A 32 -18.23 -1.93 -2.40
CA SER A 32 -19.20 -0.87 -2.10
C SER A 32 -20.30 -0.77 -3.16
N TYR A 33 -19.93 -0.89 -4.44
CA TYR A 33 -20.89 -0.90 -5.54
C TYR A 33 -21.79 -2.15 -5.54
N ALA A 34 -21.23 -3.31 -5.22
CA ALA A 34 -21.97 -4.56 -5.13
C ALA A 34 -22.99 -4.56 -3.97
N ASP A 35 -22.65 -3.99 -2.82
CA ASP A 35 -23.58 -3.87 -1.68
C ASP A 35 -24.81 -3.00 -2.00
N CYS A 36 -24.60 -1.96 -2.81
CA CYS A 36 -25.67 -1.06 -3.25
C CYS A 36 -26.55 -1.62 -4.38
N ASN A 37 -26.13 -2.70 -5.05
CA ASN A 37 -26.90 -3.34 -6.12
C ASN A 37 -27.70 -4.53 -5.59
N THR A 38 -28.98 -4.65 -5.97
CA THR A 38 -29.84 -5.80 -5.60
C THR A 38 -29.27 -7.13 -6.06
N VAL A 39 -28.59 -7.13 -7.21
CA VAL A 39 -27.89 -8.30 -7.77
C VAL A 39 -26.64 -8.68 -6.96
N GLY A 40 -26.00 -7.74 -6.26
CA GLY A 40 -24.84 -8.03 -5.41
C GLY A 40 -25.24 -8.54 -4.02
N ARG A 41 -26.33 -8.03 -3.44
CA ARG A 41 -26.85 -8.49 -2.14
C ARG A 41 -27.18 -9.99 -2.08
N GLN A 42 -27.65 -10.57 -3.18
CA GLN A 42 -27.93 -12.02 -3.27
C GLN A 42 -26.66 -12.90 -3.11
N TRP A 43 -25.45 -12.33 -3.24
CA TRP A 43 -24.19 -13.05 -3.03
C TRP A 43 -23.69 -12.98 -1.58
N GLY A 44 -24.36 -12.26 -0.69
CA GLY A 44 -24.01 -12.20 0.74
C GLY A 44 -22.67 -11.53 1.02
N ILE A 45 -22.28 -10.54 0.21
CA ILE A 45 -21.02 -9.80 0.37
C ILE A 45 -21.14 -8.88 1.59
N ASP A 46 -20.47 -9.22 2.69
CA ASP A 46 -20.37 -8.33 3.85
C ASP A 46 -19.34 -7.23 3.61
N LEU A 47 -19.82 -6.00 3.39
CA LEU A 47 -18.99 -4.83 3.09
C LEU A 47 -17.92 -4.60 4.17
N VAL A 48 -18.30 -4.68 5.45
CA VAL A 48 -17.38 -4.38 6.56
C VAL A 48 -16.25 -5.40 6.63
N THR A 49 -16.56 -6.70 6.53
CA THR A 49 -15.52 -7.75 6.51
C THR A 49 -14.56 -7.56 5.35
N TRP A 50 -15.06 -7.26 4.15
CA TRP A 50 -14.20 -7.04 2.97
C TRP A 50 -13.30 -5.82 3.13
N GLU A 51 -13.82 -4.69 3.60
CA GLU A 51 -13.03 -3.47 3.81
C GLU A 51 -11.94 -3.68 4.88
N ILE A 52 -12.26 -4.40 5.97
CA ILE A 52 -11.26 -4.78 6.98
C ILE A 52 -10.17 -5.66 6.37
N VAL A 53 -10.54 -6.68 5.59
CA VAL A 53 -9.59 -7.59 4.94
C VAL A 53 -8.69 -6.84 3.97
N LEU A 54 -9.25 -5.98 3.12
CA LEU A 54 -8.49 -5.18 2.15
C LEU A 54 -7.53 -4.21 2.85
N MET A 55 -7.99 -3.53 3.91
CA MET A 55 -7.16 -2.61 4.69
C MET A 55 -6.00 -3.35 5.39
N VAL A 56 -6.27 -4.49 6.03
CA VAL A 56 -5.23 -5.26 6.73
C VAL A 56 -4.22 -5.83 5.76
N VAL A 57 -4.67 -6.47 4.68
CA VAL A 57 -3.79 -7.09 3.69
C VAL A 57 -2.99 -6.02 2.94
N GLY A 58 -3.64 -4.96 2.48
CA GLY A 58 -2.99 -3.82 1.82
C GLY A 58 -1.98 -3.13 2.74
N GLY A 59 -2.36 -2.91 4.00
CA GLY A 59 -1.49 -2.35 5.02
C GLY A 59 -0.25 -3.19 5.29
N LEU A 60 -0.38 -4.53 5.36
CA LEU A 60 0.76 -5.43 5.52
C LEU A 60 1.75 -5.30 4.35
N PHE A 61 1.27 -5.31 3.09
CA PHE A 61 2.14 -5.12 1.94
C PHE A 61 2.82 -3.74 1.95
N ALA A 62 2.10 -2.69 2.33
CA ALA A 62 2.66 -1.35 2.43
C ALA A 62 3.74 -1.25 3.53
N VAL A 63 3.53 -1.89 4.69
CA VAL A 63 4.53 -1.96 5.77
C VAL A 63 5.77 -2.74 5.34
N VAL A 64 5.60 -3.88 4.64
CA VAL A 64 6.77 -4.63 4.12
C VAL A 64 7.51 -3.80 3.07
N ALA A 65 6.81 -3.03 2.24
CA ALA A 65 7.44 -2.11 1.28
C ALA A 65 8.24 -1.01 1.99
N GLU A 66 7.70 -0.48 3.10
CA GLU A 66 8.41 0.51 3.91
C GLU A 66 9.66 -0.07 4.58
N ILE A 67 9.57 -1.26 5.15
CA ILE A 67 10.73 -1.96 5.73
C ILE A 67 11.80 -2.18 4.65
N ALA A 68 11.40 -2.52 3.42
CA ALA A 68 12.34 -2.67 2.30
C ALA A 68 13.02 -1.33 1.95
N ALA A 69 12.26 -0.23 1.85
CA ALA A 69 12.80 1.10 1.57
C ALA A 69 13.78 1.56 2.66
N VAL A 70 13.40 1.42 3.94
CA VAL A 70 14.26 1.73 5.10
C VAL A 70 15.52 0.89 5.10
N SER A 71 15.43 -0.41 4.77
CA SER A 71 16.61 -1.28 4.73
C SER A 71 17.63 -0.84 3.67
N VAL A 72 17.17 -0.40 2.49
CA VAL A 72 18.03 0.13 1.42
C VAL A 72 18.63 1.47 1.84
N PHE A 73 17.84 2.35 2.44
CA PHE A 73 18.30 3.63 2.94
C PHE A 73 19.40 3.49 4.00
N LEU A 74 19.21 2.59 4.98
CA LEU A 74 20.20 2.31 6.01
C LEU A 74 21.48 1.70 5.42
N SER A 75 21.38 0.90 4.37
CA SER A 75 22.55 0.33 3.69
C SER A 75 23.35 1.33 2.86
N THR A 76 22.73 2.44 2.44
CA THR A 76 23.31 3.49 1.59
C THR A 76 23.51 4.82 2.32
N ARG A 77 23.43 4.81 3.67
CA ARG A 77 23.48 6.03 4.49
C ARG A 77 24.83 6.77 4.43
N GLY A 78 25.90 6.09 4.03
CA GLY A 78 27.23 6.67 3.86
C GLY A 78 27.44 7.31 2.49
N ASP A 79 26.50 7.14 1.57
CA ASP A 79 26.60 7.61 0.19
C ASP A 79 25.83 8.92 0.03
N GLU A 80 26.41 9.87 -0.69
CA GLU A 80 25.74 11.10 -1.10
C GLU A 80 25.00 10.91 -2.43
N TYR A 81 24.06 11.82 -2.72
CA TYR A 81 23.31 11.80 -3.98
C TYR A 81 24.22 11.88 -5.22
N ASP A 82 25.33 12.61 -5.10
CA ASP A 82 26.29 12.85 -6.19
C ASP A 82 27.32 11.72 -6.35
N ASP A 83 27.27 10.68 -5.51
CA ASP A 83 28.18 9.55 -5.63
C ASP A 83 27.95 8.74 -6.90
N PRO A 84 29.01 8.10 -7.44
CA PRO A 84 28.91 7.35 -8.68
C PRO A 84 27.86 6.21 -8.57
N PRO A 85 27.10 5.95 -9.65
CA PRO A 85 26.16 4.84 -9.66
C PRO A 85 26.87 3.50 -9.42
N PRO A 86 26.23 2.54 -8.73
CA PRO A 86 24.78 2.45 -8.50
C PRO A 86 24.26 3.04 -7.17
N ASP A 87 25.13 3.38 -6.21
CA ASP A 87 24.71 3.54 -4.82
C ASP A 87 24.07 4.91 -4.50
N GLY A 88 24.59 6.02 -5.05
CA GLY A 88 23.95 7.34 -4.92
C GLY A 88 22.51 7.39 -5.47
N ARG A 89 22.24 6.67 -6.57
CA ARG A 89 20.87 6.53 -7.13
C ARG A 89 19.95 5.76 -6.21
N ARG A 90 20.44 4.69 -5.56
CA ARG A 90 19.68 3.89 -4.61
C ARG A 90 19.29 4.72 -3.39
N HIS A 91 20.21 5.55 -2.91
CA HIS A 91 19.95 6.43 -1.78
C HIS A 91 18.76 7.37 -2.05
N PHE A 92 18.79 8.09 -3.18
CA PHE A 92 17.69 8.96 -3.61
C PHE A 92 16.34 8.24 -3.70
N PHE A 93 16.31 7.11 -4.42
CA PHE A 93 15.08 6.36 -4.61
C PHE A 93 14.55 5.79 -3.29
N SER A 94 15.42 5.35 -2.38
CA SER A 94 15.01 4.85 -1.08
C SER A 94 14.38 5.95 -0.21
N PHE A 95 14.93 7.17 -0.24
CA PHE A 95 14.35 8.31 0.46
C PHE A 95 12.97 8.70 -0.09
N ALA A 96 12.84 8.78 -1.42
CA ALA A 96 11.56 9.05 -2.08
C ALA A 96 10.52 7.95 -1.80
N ALA A 97 10.95 6.68 -1.81
CA ALA A 97 10.12 5.53 -1.49
C ALA A 97 9.59 5.59 -0.05
N MET A 98 10.43 5.94 0.94
CA MET A 98 10.00 6.07 2.34
C MET A 98 8.87 7.09 2.50
N LEU A 99 9.05 8.29 1.93
CA LEU A 99 8.01 9.33 1.97
C LEU A 99 6.72 8.88 1.26
N GLY A 100 6.85 8.25 0.10
CA GLY A 100 5.72 7.74 -0.67
C GLY A 100 4.95 6.64 0.07
N ASN A 101 5.66 5.68 0.67
CA ASN A 101 5.06 4.60 1.42
C ASN A 101 4.30 5.09 2.66
N ILE A 102 4.84 6.05 3.41
CA ILE A 102 4.12 6.67 4.54
C ILE A 102 2.80 7.29 4.08
N LEU A 103 2.82 7.99 2.94
CA LEU A 103 1.62 8.57 2.34
C LEU A 103 0.61 7.48 1.96
N PHE A 104 1.04 6.40 1.30
CA PHE A 104 0.15 5.31 0.90
C PHE A 104 -0.37 4.48 2.07
N ILE A 105 0.42 4.25 3.12
CA ILE A 105 -0.04 3.62 4.37
C ILE A 105 -1.17 4.46 4.98
N THR A 106 -0.97 5.78 5.04
CA THR A 106 -1.97 6.71 5.55
C THR A 106 -3.23 6.69 4.69
N ALA A 107 -3.09 6.68 3.36
CA ALA A 107 -4.21 6.58 2.43
C ALA A 107 -4.98 5.26 2.58
N ILE A 108 -4.29 4.13 2.76
CA ILE A 108 -4.87 2.80 3.03
C ILE A 108 -5.70 2.83 4.32
N LEU A 109 -5.15 3.36 5.41
CA LEU A 109 -5.83 3.42 6.69
C LEU A 109 -7.05 4.36 6.64
N LEU A 110 -6.88 5.57 6.12
CA LEU A 110 -7.96 6.55 6.05
C LEU A 110 -9.10 6.07 5.15
N SER A 111 -8.80 5.48 3.99
CA SER A 111 -9.83 4.95 3.09
C SER A 111 -10.58 3.76 3.70
N GLY A 112 -9.87 2.80 4.31
CA GLY A 112 -10.49 1.66 4.98
C GLY A 112 -11.36 2.08 6.17
N ILE A 113 -10.86 2.97 7.02
CA ILE A 113 -11.64 3.51 8.17
C ILE A 113 -12.88 4.26 7.68
N ALA A 114 -12.73 5.10 6.64
CA ALA A 114 -13.84 5.84 6.08
C ALA A 114 -14.94 4.91 5.54
N ALA A 115 -14.56 3.83 4.85
CA ALA A 115 -15.50 2.85 4.32
C ALA A 115 -16.25 2.07 5.41
N ILE A 116 -15.58 1.78 6.54
CA ILE A 116 -16.20 1.09 7.68
C ILE A 116 -17.17 2.01 8.44
N VAL A 117 -16.79 3.26 8.68
CA VAL A 117 -17.58 4.20 9.49
C VAL A 117 -18.76 4.77 8.71
N ASN A 118 -18.57 5.01 7.40
CA ASN A 118 -19.59 5.61 6.54
C ASN A 118 -20.30 4.52 5.74
N SER A 119 -21.38 3.95 6.29
CA SER A 119 -22.23 3.01 5.57
C SER A 119 -22.84 3.70 4.34
N THR A 120 -22.32 3.37 3.16
CA THR A 120 -22.58 4.01 1.87
C THR A 120 -24.01 3.80 1.35
N CYS A 121 -24.69 2.75 1.81
CA CYS A 121 -26.05 2.44 1.39
C CYS A 121 -27.05 2.44 2.56
N ARG A 122 -27.50 3.65 2.94
CA ARG A 122 -28.74 3.86 3.69
C ARG A 122 -29.87 4.04 2.66
N PRO A 123 -30.76 3.06 2.43
CA PRO A 123 -31.91 3.29 1.57
C PRO A 123 -32.77 4.42 2.19
N VAL A 124 -33.09 5.43 1.39
CA VAL A 124 -34.22 6.34 1.64
C VAL A 124 -35.54 5.64 1.41
#